data_AF-A0A4V2Y5Q0-F1
#
_entry.id   AF-A0A4V2Y5Q0-F1
#
_cell.length_a   1.000
_cell.length_b   1.000
_cell.length_c   1.000
_cell.angle_alpha   90.00
_cell.angle_beta   90.00
_cell.angle_gamma   90.00
#
_symmetry.space_group_name_H-M   'P 1'
#
loop_
_entity.id
_entity.type
_entity.pdbx_description
1 polymer ?
#
loop_
_entity_poly.entity_id
_entity_poly.type
_entity_poly.pdbx_seq_one_letter_code
_entity_poly.pdbx_strand_id
1 'polypeptide(L)'
;MLVFGYHAGTMRIVGDPDAKTVVDVIFTLGLSGVQFFFILSGFVLVWSARDGERRRDFWRRRLAKIYPNHLLTWAAALAVMWWFADPVVPRAALENLLLVQAWDPTPGYFYSINTVSWSLSCELFFYLCLPLVLPALRRARAGLLWAVVVAVPLMIVSLWPGQLLVPEESTWWFTQIFPLVRSTEFWLGVVAAELMRRGRWRGPRLPLASLIFVATWVVAGLWIRAELWAAILSVAYLLVITAAADADVRGRRSPWRHHRLVWLGEVSFAFYLVHVLVMVTVLRATGYLGIGLPGWWGPLVVLGFLAVNLLLAAALHRWVEIPAMRRLAPRRRPPVGAAAPGGAPVSAGTPAPSVAGDRLAPGDAAVPVARRAAATPSRSNAGHPG
;
A
#
# COMPACT_ATOMS: atom_id res chain seq x y z
N MET A 1 -2.72 -4.71 -11.62
CA MET A 1 -2.95 -4.70 -13.08
C MET A 1 -1.68 -4.41 -13.87
N LEU A 2 -0.88 -3.38 -13.52
CA LEU A 2 0.39 -3.09 -14.22
C LEU A 2 1.35 -4.30 -14.26
N VAL A 3 1.61 -4.94 -13.11
CA VAL A 3 2.48 -6.13 -13.03
C VAL A 3 1.93 -7.31 -13.84
N PHE A 4 0.61 -7.49 -13.88
CA PHE A 4 -0.03 -8.55 -14.66
C PHE A 4 0.16 -8.32 -16.16
N GLY A 5 -0.07 -7.09 -16.63
CA GLY A 5 0.13 -6.75 -18.04
C GLY A 5 1.58 -6.89 -18.48
N TYR A 6 2.53 -6.55 -17.59
CA TYR A 6 3.96 -6.78 -17.81
C TYR A 6 4.25 -8.27 -18.04
N HIS A 7 3.77 -9.15 -17.16
CA HIS A 7 3.97 -10.59 -17.33
C HIS A 7 3.28 -11.15 -18.57
N ALA A 8 2.09 -10.64 -18.92
CA ALA A 8 1.41 -11.03 -20.15
C ALA A 8 2.22 -10.68 -21.41
N GLY A 9 2.89 -9.51 -21.41
CA GLY A 9 3.80 -9.08 -22.47
C GLY A 9 5.09 -9.91 -22.52
N THR A 10 5.76 -10.11 -21.38
CA THR A 10 7.04 -10.84 -21.30
C THR A 10 6.88 -12.34 -21.57
N MET A 11 5.75 -12.94 -21.22
CA MET A 11 5.45 -14.35 -21.54
C MET A 11 5.01 -14.56 -23.00
N ARG A 12 4.96 -13.48 -23.80
CA ARG A 12 4.58 -13.49 -25.21
C ARG A 12 3.21 -14.14 -25.45
N ILE A 13 2.21 -13.86 -24.61
CA ILE A 13 0.86 -14.44 -24.77
C ILE A 13 0.23 -13.99 -26.09
N VAL A 14 0.46 -12.73 -26.48
CA VAL A 14 0.05 -12.16 -27.77
C VAL A 14 1.15 -12.44 -28.79
N GLY A 15 0.85 -13.27 -29.79
CA GLY A 15 1.80 -13.64 -30.85
C GLY A 15 1.86 -12.64 -32.01
N ASP A 16 0.78 -11.87 -32.22
CA ASP A 16 0.72 -10.83 -33.25
C ASP A 16 1.70 -9.67 -32.94
N PRO A 17 2.61 -9.29 -33.85
CA PRO A 17 3.65 -8.30 -33.58
C PRO A 17 3.12 -6.90 -33.24
N ASP A 18 2.07 -6.44 -33.92
CA ASP A 18 1.53 -5.10 -33.73
C ASP A 18 0.80 -5.00 -32.39
N ALA A 19 -0.06 -5.98 -32.10
CA ALA A 19 -0.75 -6.06 -30.82
C ALA A 19 0.23 -6.28 -29.66
N LYS A 20 1.28 -7.08 -29.86
CA LYS A 20 2.35 -7.25 -28.87
C LYS A 20 3.07 -5.94 -28.58
N THR A 21 3.41 -5.17 -29.62
CA THR A 21 4.09 -3.87 -29.45
C THR A 21 3.26 -2.93 -28.60
N VAL A 22 1.94 -2.88 -28.83
CA VAL A 22 1.02 -2.08 -28.01
C VAL A 22 1.02 -2.53 -26.56
N VAL A 23 0.94 -3.84 -26.30
CA VAL A 23 0.98 -4.39 -24.93
C VAL A 23 2.29 -4.06 -24.25
N ASP A 24 3.42 -4.26 -24.94
CA ASP A 24 4.75 -3.97 -24.41
C ASP A 24 4.86 -2.50 -24.05
N VAL A 25 4.54 -1.57 -24.96
CA VAL A 25 4.61 -0.11 -24.72
C VAL A 25 3.75 0.33 -23.53
N ILE A 26 2.52 -0.17 -23.44
CA ILE A 26 1.61 0.20 -22.34
C ILE A 26 2.12 -0.31 -21.00
N PHE A 27 2.68 -1.52 -20.96
CA PHE A 27 3.10 -2.19 -19.73
C PHE A 27 4.62 -2.22 -19.52
N THR A 28 5.43 -1.48 -20.29
CA THR A 28 6.90 -1.42 -20.18
C THR A 28 7.36 -1.18 -18.74
N LEU A 29 6.72 -0.22 -18.07
CA LEU A 29 7.04 0.14 -16.70
C LEU A 29 6.31 -0.74 -15.68
N GLY A 30 5.64 -1.82 -16.08
CA GLY A 30 4.75 -2.57 -15.19
C GLY A 30 5.45 -3.24 -14.00
N LEU A 31 6.75 -3.54 -14.11
CA LEU A 31 7.59 -4.00 -12.99
C LEU A 31 7.63 -2.98 -11.83
N SER A 32 7.57 -1.67 -12.13
CA SER A 32 7.52 -0.59 -11.13
C SER A 32 6.25 -0.62 -10.26
N GLY A 33 5.25 -1.43 -10.64
CA GLY A 33 4.11 -1.72 -9.77
C GLY A 33 4.51 -2.27 -8.40
N VAL A 34 5.60 -3.05 -8.30
CA VAL A 34 6.12 -3.52 -7.00
C VAL A 34 6.67 -2.37 -6.17
N GLN A 35 7.36 -1.41 -6.79
CA GLN A 35 7.81 -0.20 -6.13
C GLN A 35 6.64 0.62 -5.57
N PHE A 36 5.56 0.78 -6.34
CA PHE A 36 4.34 1.40 -5.84
C PHE A 36 3.79 0.67 -4.60
N PHE A 37 3.76 -0.66 -4.61
CA PHE A 37 3.32 -1.46 -3.46
C PHE A 37 4.20 -1.24 -2.22
N PHE A 38 5.53 -1.16 -2.37
CA PHE A 38 6.42 -0.91 -1.23
C PHE A 38 6.22 0.48 -0.62
N ILE A 39 6.14 1.53 -1.45
CA ILE A 39 5.86 2.90 -0.97
C ILE A 39 4.48 2.95 -0.30
N LEU A 40 3.46 2.37 -0.92
CA LEU A 40 2.11 2.33 -0.37
C LEU A 40 2.05 1.55 0.95
N SER A 41 2.75 0.41 1.04
CA SER A 41 2.83 -0.40 2.26
C SER A 41 3.43 0.41 3.40
N GLY A 42 4.58 1.05 3.20
CA GLY A 42 5.21 1.92 4.19
C GLY A 42 4.28 3.05 4.65
N PHE A 43 3.61 3.70 3.70
CA PHE A 43 2.66 4.77 3.98
C PHE A 43 1.48 4.28 4.82
N VAL A 44 0.76 3.24 4.36
CA VAL A 44 -0.46 2.73 4.99
C VAL A 44 -0.18 2.16 6.38
N LEU A 45 0.98 1.52 6.59
CA LEU A 45 1.34 0.98 7.89
C LEU A 45 1.48 2.05 8.96
N VAL A 46 2.10 3.19 8.62
CA VAL A 46 2.25 4.33 9.54
C VAL A 46 0.93 5.09 9.68
N TRP A 47 0.20 5.23 8.58
CA TRP A 47 -1.11 5.88 8.58
C TRP A 47 -2.13 5.16 9.46
N SER A 48 -2.12 3.82 9.42
CA SER A 48 -2.98 2.95 10.24
C SER A 48 -2.34 2.49 11.55
N ALA A 49 -1.13 2.97 11.88
CA ALA A 49 -0.42 2.61 13.10
C ALA A 49 -1.21 3.08 14.33
N ARG A 50 -1.35 2.17 15.29
CA ARG A 50 -2.03 2.43 16.56
C ARG A 50 -1.00 2.83 17.60
N ASP A 51 -1.31 3.85 18.38
CA ASP A 51 -0.44 4.26 19.48
C ASP A 51 -0.50 3.22 20.61
N GLY A 52 0.66 2.88 21.16
CA GLY A 52 0.80 1.86 22.21
C GLY A 52 0.67 0.40 21.77
N GLU A 53 0.58 0.10 20.46
CA GLU A 53 0.56 -1.27 19.97
C GLU A 53 1.88 -1.99 20.28
N ARG A 54 1.81 -3.19 20.88
CA ARG A 54 2.99 -4.00 21.17
C ARG A 54 3.59 -4.51 19.86
N ARG A 55 4.92 -4.54 19.76
CA ARG A 55 5.65 -5.02 18.58
C ARG A 55 5.21 -6.43 18.14
N ARG A 56 5.01 -7.33 19.11
CA ARG A 56 4.54 -8.70 18.86
C ARG A 56 3.15 -8.74 18.22
N ASP A 57 2.23 -7.88 18.65
CA ASP A 57 0.88 -7.80 18.11
C ASP A 57 0.89 -7.29 16.67
N PHE A 58 1.74 -6.29 16.40
CA PHE A 58 1.99 -5.81 15.05
C PHE A 58 2.50 -6.94 14.15
N TRP A 59 3.58 -7.65 14.53
CA TRP A 59 4.16 -8.73 13.73
C TRP A 59 3.18 -9.87 13.49
N ARG A 60 2.46 -10.34 14.52
CA ARG A 60 1.46 -11.41 14.38
C ARG A 60 0.38 -11.06 13.36
N ARG A 61 -0.11 -9.82 13.40
CA ARG A 61 -1.15 -9.35 12.47
C ARG A 61 -0.63 -9.23 11.03
N ARG A 62 0.64 -8.91 10.84
CA ARG A 62 1.27 -8.87 9.51
C ARG A 62 1.60 -10.26 8.96
N LEU A 63 2.10 -11.16 9.81
CA LEU A 63 2.27 -12.57 9.46
C LEU A 63 0.93 -13.21 9.07
N ALA A 64 -0.14 -12.93 9.82
CA ALA A 64 -1.48 -13.40 9.50
C ALA A 64 -2.02 -12.88 8.15
N LYS A 65 -1.52 -11.75 7.65
CA LYS A 65 -1.89 -11.18 6.36
C LYS A 65 -1.11 -11.83 5.22
N ILE A 66 0.19 -12.07 5.39
CA ILE A 66 1.07 -12.59 4.33
C ILE A 66 1.02 -14.13 4.24
N TYR A 67 1.28 -14.80 5.36
CA TYR A 67 1.71 -16.19 5.37
C TYR A 67 0.64 -17.19 4.89
N PRO A 68 -0.68 -17.01 5.16
CA PRO A 68 -1.70 -17.96 4.69
C PRO A 68 -1.76 -18.10 3.16
N ASN A 69 -1.80 -16.97 2.44
CA ASN A 69 -1.82 -17.00 0.97
C ASN A 69 -0.46 -17.43 0.41
N HIS A 70 0.64 -17.03 1.06
CA HIS A 70 1.97 -17.48 0.68
C HIS A 70 2.11 -19.00 0.76
N LEU A 71 1.77 -19.60 1.90
CA LEU A 71 1.87 -21.04 2.12
C LEU A 71 1.04 -21.83 1.10
N LEU A 72 -0.19 -21.38 0.83
CA LEU A 72 -1.06 -22.04 -0.13
C LEU A 72 -0.53 -21.93 -1.57
N THR A 73 -0.06 -20.76 -1.99
CA THR A 73 0.50 -20.60 -3.34
C THR A 73 1.87 -21.26 -3.49
N TRP A 74 2.67 -21.32 -2.43
CA TRP A 74 3.91 -22.10 -2.36
C TRP A 74 3.63 -23.60 -2.54
N ALA A 75 2.66 -24.15 -1.80
CA ALA A 75 2.27 -25.56 -1.94
C ALA A 75 1.68 -25.85 -3.33
N ALA A 76 0.83 -24.96 -3.87
CA ALA A 76 0.27 -25.09 -5.20
C ALA A 76 1.36 -25.03 -6.28
N ALA A 77 2.36 -24.16 -6.14
CA ALA A 77 3.50 -24.08 -7.04
C ALA A 77 4.34 -25.36 -7.01
N LEU A 78 4.61 -25.93 -5.83
CA LEU A 78 5.27 -27.23 -5.72
C LEU A 78 4.48 -28.35 -6.38
N ALA A 79 3.15 -28.37 -6.24
CA ALA A 79 2.31 -29.35 -6.91
C ALA A 79 2.36 -29.20 -8.45
N VAL A 80 2.38 -27.98 -8.97
CA VAL A 80 2.57 -27.70 -10.41
C VAL A 80 3.95 -28.18 -10.88
N MET A 81 5.02 -27.87 -10.14
CA MET A 81 6.37 -28.33 -10.46
C MET A 81 6.44 -29.86 -10.48
N TRP A 82 5.84 -30.53 -9.50
CA TRP A 82 5.75 -31.99 -9.45
C TRP A 82 4.98 -32.56 -10.65
N TRP A 83 3.82 -31.97 -11.00
CA TRP A 83 3.01 -32.38 -12.14
C TRP A 83 3.78 -32.34 -13.46
N PHE A 84 4.62 -31.32 -13.64
CA PHE A 84 5.45 -31.17 -14.83
C PHE A 84 6.85 -31.81 -14.72
N ALA A 85 7.11 -32.55 -13.64
CA ALA A 85 8.41 -33.15 -13.33
C ALA A 85 9.59 -32.16 -13.33
N ASP A 86 9.36 -30.93 -12.88
CA ASP A 86 10.43 -29.94 -12.69
C ASP A 86 11.34 -30.32 -11.52
N PRO A 87 12.66 -30.11 -11.64
CA PRO A 87 13.55 -30.29 -10.51
C PRO A 87 13.23 -29.26 -9.41
N VAL A 88 13.04 -29.74 -8.19
CA VAL A 88 12.86 -28.87 -7.00
C VAL A 88 14.12 -28.96 -6.16
N VAL A 89 14.81 -27.82 -6.01
CA VAL A 89 15.94 -27.72 -5.09
C VAL A 89 15.41 -27.53 -3.66
N PRO A 90 15.66 -28.46 -2.72
CA PRO A 90 15.07 -28.38 -1.37
C PRO A 90 15.45 -27.11 -0.61
N ARG A 91 16.69 -26.63 -0.78
CA ARG A 91 17.16 -25.38 -0.19
C ARG A 91 16.34 -24.18 -0.66
N ALA A 92 16.16 -24.03 -1.97
CA ALA A 92 15.36 -22.95 -2.55
C ALA A 92 13.88 -23.02 -2.11
N ALA A 93 13.33 -24.24 -2.03
CA ALA A 93 11.96 -24.44 -1.54
C ALA A 93 11.79 -24.00 -0.08
N LEU A 94 12.76 -24.34 0.78
CA LEU A 94 12.76 -23.92 2.19
C LEU A 94 12.95 -22.41 2.35
N GLU A 95 13.83 -21.80 1.57
CA GLU A 95 14.04 -20.35 1.60
C GLU A 95 12.80 -19.58 1.16
N ASN A 96 12.09 -20.07 0.13
CA ASN A 96 10.80 -19.53 -0.27
C ASN A 96 9.75 -19.70 0.84
N LEU A 97 9.68 -20.86 1.48
CA LEU A 97 8.76 -21.11 2.58
C LEU A 97 8.99 -20.10 3.72
N LEU A 98 10.25 -19.88 4.09
CA LEU A 98 10.65 -18.95 5.16
C LEU A 98 10.66 -17.48 4.72
N LEU A 99 10.39 -17.17 3.45
CA LEU A 99 10.47 -15.84 2.86
C LEU A 99 11.85 -15.18 3.05
N VAL A 100 12.93 -15.94 2.83
CA VAL A 100 14.33 -15.45 2.88
C VAL A 100 15.06 -15.55 1.54
N GLN A 101 14.43 -16.10 0.51
CA GLN A 101 15.01 -16.31 -0.83
C GLN A 101 15.47 -15.02 -1.53
N ALA A 102 14.91 -13.85 -1.18
CA ALA A 102 15.35 -12.58 -1.77
C ALA A 102 16.73 -12.12 -1.24
N TRP A 103 17.20 -12.70 -0.13
CA TRP A 103 18.54 -12.43 0.41
C TRP A 103 19.62 -13.28 -0.24
N ASP A 104 19.25 -14.37 -0.94
CA ASP A 104 20.19 -15.23 -1.64
C ASP A 104 20.47 -14.66 -3.04
N PRO A 105 21.71 -14.25 -3.35
CA PRO A 105 22.09 -13.76 -4.68
C PRO A 105 22.21 -14.86 -5.73
N THR A 106 22.10 -16.15 -5.34
CA THR A 106 22.22 -17.28 -6.26
C THR A 106 21.23 -17.13 -7.42
N PRO A 107 21.70 -17.15 -8.69
CA PRO A 107 20.85 -16.95 -9.85
C PRO A 107 19.63 -17.89 -9.84
N GLY A 108 18.44 -17.31 -10.04
CA GLY A 108 17.18 -18.05 -10.10
C GLY A 108 16.55 -18.41 -8.75
N TYR A 109 17.27 -18.32 -7.62
CA TYR A 109 16.71 -18.67 -6.31
C TYR A 109 15.56 -17.75 -5.89
N PHE A 110 15.71 -16.44 -6.09
CA PHE A 110 14.68 -15.47 -5.74
C PHE A 110 13.40 -15.57 -6.61
N TYR A 111 13.47 -16.18 -7.78
CA TYR A 111 12.28 -16.48 -8.62
C TYR A 111 11.81 -17.93 -8.53
N SER A 112 12.43 -18.76 -7.69
CA SER A 112 12.08 -20.17 -7.56
C SER A 112 10.74 -20.38 -6.86
N ILE A 113 10.13 -21.55 -7.09
CA ILE A 113 8.81 -21.95 -6.57
C ILE A 113 7.68 -21.01 -7.01
N ASN A 114 7.55 -19.86 -6.36
CA ASN A 114 6.61 -18.82 -6.75
C ASN A 114 7.37 -17.55 -7.14
N THR A 115 7.43 -17.27 -8.45
CA THR A 115 8.23 -16.21 -9.07
C THR A 115 7.98 -14.82 -8.52
N VAL A 116 6.78 -14.53 -7.99
CA VAL A 116 6.44 -13.20 -7.46
C VAL A 116 6.70 -13.08 -5.95
N SER A 117 7.08 -14.18 -5.30
CA SER A 117 7.15 -14.26 -3.84
C SER A 117 8.33 -13.51 -3.22
N TRP A 118 9.38 -13.18 -3.99
CA TRP A 118 10.52 -12.39 -3.53
C TRP A 118 10.10 -11.06 -2.91
N SER A 119 9.05 -10.42 -3.43
CA SER A 119 8.56 -9.16 -2.90
C SER A 119 8.00 -9.30 -1.47
N LEU A 120 7.45 -10.47 -1.13
CA LEU A 120 6.99 -10.79 0.23
C LEU A 120 8.16 -11.02 1.19
N SER A 121 9.30 -11.53 0.70
CA SER A 121 10.54 -11.59 1.47
C SER A 121 11.01 -10.19 1.87
N CYS A 122 10.98 -9.25 0.92
CA CYS A 122 11.23 -7.84 1.20
C CYS A 122 10.21 -7.25 2.21
N GLU A 123 8.91 -7.48 2.00
CA GLU A 123 7.88 -6.99 2.92
C GLU A 123 8.05 -7.53 4.35
N LEU A 124 8.38 -8.82 4.49
CA LEU A 124 8.62 -9.41 5.80
C LEU A 124 9.76 -8.70 6.53
N PHE A 125 10.87 -8.40 5.82
CA PHE A 125 11.95 -7.59 6.37
C PHE A 125 11.49 -6.19 6.78
N PHE A 126 10.69 -5.51 5.94
CA PHE A 126 10.17 -4.18 6.27
C PHE A 126 9.32 -4.20 7.55
N TYR A 127 8.50 -5.25 7.71
CA TYR A 127 7.62 -5.41 8.87
C TYR A 127 8.41 -5.73 10.15
N LEU A 128 9.53 -6.44 10.05
CA LEU A 128 10.44 -6.65 11.17
C LEU A 128 11.07 -5.34 11.63
N CYS A 129 11.54 -4.51 10.68
CA CYS A 129 12.23 -3.26 10.96
C CYS A 129 11.31 -2.13 11.44
N LEU A 130 10.10 -1.98 10.86
CA LEU A 130 9.21 -0.85 11.10
C LEU A 130 8.98 -0.53 12.60
N PRO A 131 8.51 -1.46 13.45
CA PRO A 131 8.23 -1.14 14.86
C PRO A 131 9.48 -0.85 15.71
N LEU A 132 10.68 -1.15 15.19
CA LEU A 132 11.95 -0.81 15.83
C LEU A 132 12.39 0.62 15.48
N VAL A 133 12.25 1.01 14.21
CA VAL A 133 12.70 2.31 13.69
C VAL A 133 11.66 3.42 13.89
N LEU A 134 10.36 3.09 13.81
CA LEU A 134 9.27 4.06 13.88
C LEU A 134 9.32 4.97 15.12
N PRO A 135 9.65 4.50 16.35
CA PRO A 135 9.79 5.37 17.51
C PRO A 135 10.90 6.41 17.37
N ALA A 136 12.00 6.08 16.70
CA ALA A 136 13.08 7.04 16.43
C ALA A 136 12.62 8.08 15.39
N LEU A 137 11.94 7.61 14.33
CA LEU A 137 11.44 8.48 13.28
C LEU A 137 10.37 9.47 13.78
N ARG A 138 9.50 9.03 14.70
CA ARG A 138 8.51 9.88 15.39
C ARG A 138 9.15 10.99 16.23
N ARG A 139 10.37 10.78 16.74
CA ARG A 139 11.14 11.80 17.48
C ARG A 139 12.00 12.68 16.58
N ALA A 140 12.31 12.22 15.37
CA ALA A 140 13.11 12.98 14.42
C ALA A 140 12.46 14.32 14.06
N ARG A 141 13.28 15.33 13.75
CA ARG A 141 12.79 16.63 13.27
C ARG A 141 12.22 16.50 11.86
N ALA A 142 11.24 17.33 11.51
CA ALA A 142 10.65 17.33 10.17
C ALA A 142 11.68 17.59 9.04
N GLY A 143 12.75 18.34 9.34
CA GLY A 143 13.85 18.55 8.40
C GLY A 143 14.58 17.25 8.02
N LEU A 144 14.80 16.34 8.98
CA LEU A 144 15.40 15.03 8.68
C LEU A 144 14.47 14.16 7.83
N LEU A 145 13.17 14.23 8.08
CA LEU A 145 12.17 13.53 7.27
C LEU A 145 12.20 14.03 5.81
N TRP A 146 12.21 15.35 5.61
CA TRP A 146 12.37 15.91 4.25
C TRP A 146 13.70 15.55 3.62
N ALA A 147 14.79 15.51 4.40
CA ALA A 147 16.08 15.04 3.90
C ALA A 147 15.99 13.60 3.38
N VAL A 148 15.25 12.70 4.05
CA VAL A 148 15.01 11.34 3.53
C VAL A 148 14.18 11.35 2.24
N VAL A 149 13.15 12.19 2.14
CA VAL A 149 12.32 12.32 0.93
C VAL A 149 13.17 12.70 -0.30
N VAL A 150 14.18 13.55 -0.11
CA VAL A 150 15.10 13.96 -1.18
C VAL A 150 16.24 12.96 -1.38
N ALA A 151 16.82 12.44 -0.30
CA ALA A 151 17.98 11.56 -0.35
C ALA A 151 17.66 10.19 -0.96
N VAL A 152 16.46 9.63 -0.74
CA VAL A 152 16.11 8.30 -1.27
C VAL A 152 16.12 8.26 -2.80
N PRO A 153 15.42 9.15 -3.54
CA PRO A 153 15.52 9.18 -5.00
C PRO A 153 16.95 9.40 -5.50
N LEU A 154 17.73 10.29 -4.85
CA LEU A 154 19.13 10.53 -5.23
C LEU A 154 20.01 9.30 -5.00
N MET A 155 19.78 8.60 -3.90
CA MET A 155 20.47 7.35 -3.61
C MET A 155 20.11 6.28 -4.63
N ILE A 156 18.84 6.14 -5.02
CA ILE A 156 18.42 5.22 -6.10
C ILE A 156 19.16 5.55 -7.40
N VAL A 157 19.30 6.83 -7.76
CA VAL A 157 20.11 7.24 -8.92
C VAL A 157 21.58 6.84 -8.76
N SER A 158 22.15 6.98 -7.56
CA SER A 158 23.55 6.58 -7.29
C SER A 158 23.79 5.07 -7.32
N LEU A 159 22.75 4.23 -7.23
CA LEU A 159 22.90 2.78 -7.40
C LEU A 159 23.29 2.40 -8.83
N TRP A 160 23.00 3.26 -9.82
CA TRP A 160 23.41 3.03 -11.20
C TRP A 160 24.94 2.93 -11.36
N PRO A 161 25.75 3.93 -10.99
CA PRO A 161 27.20 3.76 -10.98
C PRO A 161 27.63 2.75 -9.91
N GLY A 162 26.89 2.64 -8.80
CA GLY A 162 27.19 1.69 -7.72
C GLY A 162 27.13 0.22 -8.15
N GLN A 163 26.37 -0.12 -9.19
CA GLN A 163 26.32 -1.49 -9.71
C GLN A 163 27.67 -1.97 -10.27
N LEU A 164 28.55 -1.05 -10.66
CA LEU A 164 29.91 -1.37 -11.12
C LEU A 164 30.78 -1.99 -10.02
N LEU A 165 30.35 -1.86 -8.76
CA LEU A 165 31.03 -2.44 -7.59
C LEU A 165 30.57 -3.87 -7.28
N VAL A 166 29.57 -4.38 -8.02
CA VAL A 166 28.95 -5.69 -7.80
C VAL A 166 29.26 -6.58 -9.02
N PRO A 167 29.50 -7.90 -8.83
CA PRO A 167 29.63 -8.82 -9.96
C PRO A 167 28.43 -8.72 -10.91
N GLU A 168 28.69 -8.78 -12.23
CA GLU A 168 27.68 -8.58 -13.27
C GLU A 168 26.46 -9.49 -13.10
N GLU A 169 26.70 -10.75 -12.74
CA GLU A 169 25.69 -11.77 -12.46
C GLU A 169 24.76 -11.43 -11.28
N SER A 170 25.20 -10.56 -10.36
CA SER A 170 24.47 -10.15 -9.16
C SER A 170 23.85 -8.75 -9.28
N THR A 171 24.13 -8.00 -10.35
CA THR A 171 23.63 -6.63 -10.54
C THR A 171 22.10 -6.54 -10.50
N TRP A 172 21.42 -7.48 -11.15
CA TRP A 172 19.96 -7.53 -11.15
C TRP A 172 19.40 -7.80 -9.74
N TRP A 173 19.96 -8.79 -9.05
CA TRP A 173 19.58 -9.10 -7.67
C TRP A 173 19.78 -7.88 -6.76
N PHE A 174 20.97 -7.26 -6.82
CA PHE A 174 21.33 -6.15 -5.96
C PHE A 174 20.41 -4.93 -6.14
N THR A 175 20.08 -4.58 -7.38
CA THR A 175 19.28 -3.37 -7.67
C THR A 175 17.78 -3.60 -7.59
N GLN A 176 17.28 -4.79 -7.98
CA GLN A 176 15.84 -5.05 -8.13
C GLN A 176 15.23 -5.92 -7.04
N ILE A 177 16.02 -6.76 -6.36
CA ILE A 177 15.50 -7.82 -5.49
C ILE A 177 15.96 -7.62 -4.04
N PHE A 178 17.20 -7.21 -3.83
CA PHE A 178 17.84 -7.20 -2.52
C PHE A 178 17.04 -6.37 -1.49
N PRO A 179 16.53 -7.00 -0.40
CA PRO A 179 15.60 -6.35 0.51
C PRO A 179 16.10 -5.03 1.12
N LEU A 180 17.40 -4.88 1.36
CA LEU A 180 17.96 -3.64 1.90
C LEU A 180 17.81 -2.47 0.91
N VAL A 181 18.15 -2.68 -0.36
CA VAL A 181 18.00 -1.69 -1.42
C VAL A 181 16.52 -1.37 -1.65
N ARG A 182 15.67 -2.39 -1.70
CA ARG A 182 14.22 -2.23 -1.89
C ARG A 182 13.52 -1.56 -0.70
N SER A 183 14.08 -1.67 0.51
CA SER A 183 13.51 -1.02 1.71
C SER A 183 13.46 0.50 1.62
N THR A 184 14.27 1.09 0.76
CA THR A 184 14.39 2.55 0.60
C THR A 184 13.08 3.16 0.10
N GLU A 185 12.40 2.46 -0.81
CA GLU A 185 11.05 2.78 -1.31
C GLU A 185 10.00 2.68 -0.20
N PHE A 186 10.09 1.64 0.64
CA PHE A 186 9.22 1.49 1.80
C PHE A 186 9.39 2.64 2.80
N TRP A 187 10.63 3.01 3.12
CA TRP A 187 10.93 4.10 4.04
C TRP A 187 10.48 5.46 3.51
N LEU A 188 10.52 5.67 2.19
CA LEU A 188 9.97 6.86 1.56
C LEU A 188 8.48 7.03 1.87
N GLY A 189 7.70 5.95 1.76
CA GLY A 189 6.29 5.93 2.14
C GLY A 189 6.05 6.17 3.64
N VAL A 190 6.84 5.53 4.50
CA VAL A 190 6.80 5.70 5.96
C VAL A 190 7.01 7.17 6.36
N VAL A 191 8.02 7.81 5.78
CA VAL A 191 8.38 9.19 6.07
C VAL A 191 7.32 10.17 5.57
N ALA A 192 6.77 9.93 4.37
CA ALA A 192 5.68 10.77 3.85
C ALA A 192 4.41 10.68 4.71
N ALA A 193 4.04 9.49 5.18
CA ALA A 193 2.94 9.33 6.12
C ALA A 193 3.19 10.10 7.43
N GLU A 194 4.41 10.04 7.97
CA GLU A 194 4.77 10.76 9.19
C GLU A 194 4.76 12.29 8.99
N LEU A 195 5.29 12.80 7.87
CA LEU A 195 5.20 14.22 7.51
C LEU A 195 3.76 14.69 7.40
N MET A 196 2.89 13.87 6.82
CA MET A 196 1.48 14.18 6.64
C MET A 196 0.71 14.15 7.97
N ARG A 197 0.98 13.18 8.86
CA ARG A 197 0.44 13.15 10.24
C ARG A 197 0.80 14.40 11.04
N ARG A 198 1.98 14.97 10.80
CA ARG A 198 2.45 16.21 11.45
C ARG A 198 1.93 17.49 10.80
N GLY A 199 1.14 17.40 9.72
CA GLY A 199 0.70 18.56 8.94
C GLY A 199 1.85 19.30 8.24
N ARG A 200 3.01 18.65 8.08
CA ARG A 200 4.21 19.23 7.43
C ARG A 200 4.33 18.84 5.96
N TRP A 201 3.46 17.96 5.47
CA TRP A 201 3.33 17.65 4.05
C TRP A 201 2.34 18.61 3.37
N ARG A 202 2.76 19.23 2.26
CA ARG A 202 1.91 20.08 1.42
C ARG A 202 2.09 19.67 -0.04
N GLY A 203 1.48 18.55 -0.41
CA GLY A 203 1.53 18.01 -1.76
C GLY A 203 0.47 18.61 -2.71
N PRO A 204 0.57 18.31 -4.02
CA PRO A 204 -0.43 18.68 -5.00
C PRO A 204 -1.78 18.00 -4.71
N ARG A 205 -2.87 18.54 -5.28
CA ARG A 205 -4.18 17.88 -5.25
C ARG A 205 -4.19 16.66 -6.17
N LEU A 206 -5.10 15.71 -5.90
CA LEU A 206 -5.19 14.45 -6.65
C LEU A 206 -5.20 14.60 -8.19
N PRO A 207 -5.94 15.54 -8.82
CA PRO A 207 -5.89 15.68 -10.28
C PRO A 207 -4.50 16.05 -10.81
N LEU A 208 -3.81 16.98 -10.13
CA LEU A 208 -2.46 17.40 -10.52
C LEU A 208 -1.44 16.29 -10.22
N ALA A 209 -1.56 15.59 -9.09
CA ALA A 209 -0.71 14.45 -8.78
C ALA A 209 -0.87 13.33 -9.82
N SER A 210 -2.10 13.01 -10.22
CA SER A 210 -2.39 12.04 -11.27
C SER A 210 -1.85 12.47 -12.63
N LEU A 211 -1.96 13.77 -12.97
CA LEU A 211 -1.38 14.31 -14.20
C LEU A 211 0.14 14.18 -14.20
N ILE A 212 0.81 14.56 -13.11
CA ILE A 212 2.26 14.40 -12.94
C ILE A 212 2.66 12.93 -13.08
N PHE A 213 1.89 12.02 -12.49
CA PHE A 213 2.15 10.59 -12.61
C PHE A 213 2.03 10.08 -14.04
N VAL A 214 0.93 10.39 -14.75
CA VAL A 214 0.74 10.00 -16.14
C VAL A 214 1.82 10.62 -17.04
N ALA A 215 2.12 11.90 -16.86
CA ALA A 215 3.19 12.56 -17.60
C ALA A 215 4.55 11.91 -17.33
N THR A 216 4.87 11.62 -16.07
CA THR A 216 6.11 10.92 -15.70
C THR A 216 6.16 9.53 -16.32
N TRP A 217 5.04 8.78 -16.32
CA TRP A 217 4.96 7.46 -16.93
C TRP A 217 5.25 7.50 -18.43
N VAL A 218 4.59 8.41 -19.16
CA VAL A 218 4.78 8.57 -20.61
C VAL A 218 6.20 9.03 -20.94
N VAL A 219 6.69 10.06 -20.24
CA VAL A 219 8.06 10.58 -20.42
C VAL A 219 9.08 9.49 -20.12
N ALA A 220 8.88 8.75 -19.02
CA ALA A 220 9.77 7.67 -18.62
C ALA A 220 9.84 6.57 -19.68
N GLY A 221 8.69 6.10 -20.15
CA GLY A 221 8.60 5.02 -21.13
C GLY A 221 9.10 5.37 -22.53
N LEU A 222 9.10 6.66 -22.91
CA LEU A 222 9.48 7.09 -24.26
C LEU A 222 10.87 7.71 -24.36
N TRP A 223 11.34 8.42 -23.32
CA TRP A 223 12.52 9.29 -23.44
C TRP A 223 13.54 9.13 -22.32
N ILE A 224 13.18 8.53 -21.18
CA ILE A 224 14.10 8.37 -20.06
C ILE A 224 14.73 6.99 -20.10
N ARG A 225 16.05 6.95 -19.88
CA ARG A 225 16.79 5.70 -19.79
C ARG A 225 16.33 4.87 -18.57
N ALA A 226 16.31 3.54 -18.72
CA ALA A 226 15.67 2.62 -17.78
C ALA A 226 16.20 2.69 -16.34
N GLU A 227 17.46 3.10 -16.20
CA GLU A 227 18.18 3.23 -14.95
C GLU A 227 17.59 4.29 -14.03
N LEU A 228 16.96 5.30 -14.61
CA LEU A 228 16.39 6.43 -13.88
C LEU A 228 14.92 6.22 -13.52
N TRP A 229 14.27 5.19 -14.10
CA TRP A 229 12.83 4.93 -13.90
C TRP A 229 12.47 4.78 -12.44
N ALA A 230 13.22 3.99 -11.67
CA ALA A 230 12.94 3.76 -10.26
C ALA A 230 12.96 5.05 -9.42
N ALA A 231 13.86 6.00 -9.72
CA ALA A 231 13.97 7.24 -8.99
C ALA A 231 12.80 8.20 -9.30
N ILE A 232 12.51 8.42 -10.59
CA ILE A 232 11.43 9.34 -11.01
C ILE A 232 10.05 8.80 -10.64
N LEU A 233 9.83 7.47 -10.79
CA LEU A 233 8.56 6.84 -10.45
C LEU A 233 8.35 6.81 -8.94
N SER A 234 9.39 6.65 -8.11
CA SER A 234 9.27 6.79 -6.66
C SER A 234 8.65 8.12 -6.24
N VAL A 235 9.09 9.22 -6.86
CA VAL A 235 8.55 10.56 -6.58
C VAL A 235 7.11 10.67 -7.06
N ALA A 236 6.82 10.23 -8.29
CA ALA A 236 5.47 10.26 -8.84
C ALA A 236 4.47 9.45 -8.00
N TYR A 237 4.86 8.24 -7.57
CA TYR A 237 4.07 7.40 -6.67
C TYR A 237 3.84 8.06 -5.32
N LEU A 238 4.88 8.65 -4.71
CA LEU A 238 4.76 9.33 -3.43
C LEU A 238 3.74 10.48 -3.49
N LEU A 239 3.78 11.29 -4.57
CA LEU A 239 2.83 12.39 -4.78
C LEU A 239 1.40 11.89 -4.93
N VAL A 240 1.19 10.84 -5.71
CA VAL A 240 -0.14 10.27 -5.93
C VAL A 240 -0.70 9.62 -4.67
N ILE A 241 0.10 8.84 -3.94
CA ILE A 241 -0.31 8.18 -2.69
C ILE A 241 -0.70 9.23 -1.64
N THR A 242 0.14 10.26 -1.45
CA THR A 242 -0.14 11.31 -0.47
C THR A 242 -1.32 12.20 -0.87
N ALA A 243 -1.50 12.50 -2.16
CA ALA A 243 -2.63 13.27 -2.66
C ALA A 243 -3.96 12.50 -2.53
N ALA A 244 -3.94 11.18 -2.77
CA ALA A 244 -5.09 10.32 -2.56
C ALA A 244 -5.48 10.25 -1.09
N ALA A 245 -4.50 10.07 -0.20
CA ALA A 245 -4.73 10.06 1.24
C ALA A 245 -5.25 11.42 1.76
N ASP A 246 -4.74 12.56 1.28
CA ASP A 246 -5.28 13.89 1.63
C ASP A 246 -6.73 14.07 1.14
N ALA A 247 -7.06 13.56 -0.06
CA ALA A 247 -8.42 13.60 -0.60
C ALA A 247 -9.39 12.77 0.27
N ASP A 248 -8.96 11.58 0.72
CA ASP A 248 -9.76 10.71 1.59
C ASP A 248 -10.00 11.34 2.97
N VAL A 249 -8.95 11.89 3.60
CA VAL A 249 -9.05 12.55 4.92
C VAL A 249 -10.00 13.75 4.88
N ARG A 250 -9.97 14.52 3.80
CA ARG A 250 -10.81 15.72 3.66
C ARG A 250 -12.18 15.43 3.04
N GLY A 251 -12.54 14.17 2.84
CA GLY A 251 -13.82 13.75 2.28
C GLY A 251 -14.09 14.25 0.85
N ARG A 252 -13.05 14.64 0.10
CA ARG A 252 -13.23 15.15 -1.26
C ARG A 252 -13.74 14.03 -2.18
N ARG A 253 -14.40 14.41 -3.27
CA ARG A 253 -14.76 13.46 -4.33
C ARG A 253 -13.48 12.91 -4.95
N SER A 254 -13.31 11.59 -4.87
CA SER A 254 -12.22 10.85 -5.49
C SER A 254 -12.83 9.64 -6.18
N PRO A 255 -12.53 9.39 -7.47
CA PRO A 255 -12.98 8.17 -8.15
C PRO A 255 -12.56 6.90 -7.39
N TRP A 256 -11.45 6.96 -6.65
CA TRP A 256 -10.84 5.81 -5.99
C TRP A 256 -11.62 5.32 -4.77
N ARG A 257 -12.57 6.11 -4.27
CA ARG A 257 -13.47 5.73 -3.18
C ARG A 257 -14.62 4.84 -3.63
N HIS A 258 -14.76 4.59 -4.92
CA HIS A 258 -15.81 3.71 -5.45
C HIS A 258 -15.61 2.28 -4.92
N HIS A 259 -16.67 1.65 -4.39
CA HIS A 259 -16.61 0.35 -3.72
C HIS A 259 -15.93 -0.77 -4.52
N ARG A 260 -16.05 -0.77 -5.87
CA ARG A 260 -15.39 -1.75 -6.74
C ARG A 260 -13.86 -1.56 -6.78
N LEU A 261 -13.38 -0.31 -6.77
CA LEU A 261 -11.95 -0.02 -6.77
C LEU A 261 -11.31 -0.36 -5.42
N VAL A 262 -12.03 -0.09 -4.32
CA VAL A 262 -11.62 -0.52 -2.98
C VAL A 262 -11.52 -2.04 -2.91
N TRP A 263 -12.55 -2.75 -3.37
CA TRP A 263 -12.55 -4.22 -3.43
C TRP A 263 -11.41 -4.79 -4.28
N LEU A 264 -11.13 -4.20 -5.44
CA LEU A 264 -9.97 -4.57 -6.26
C LEU A 264 -8.64 -4.36 -5.50
N GLY A 265 -8.55 -3.30 -4.70
CA GLY A 265 -7.42 -3.07 -3.79
C GLY A 265 -7.30 -4.15 -2.71
N GLU A 266 -8.41 -4.55 -2.08
CA GLU A 266 -8.43 -5.59 -1.05
C GLU A 266 -7.98 -6.96 -1.58
N VAL A 267 -8.43 -7.31 -2.80
CA VAL A 267 -8.12 -8.58 -3.47
C VAL A 267 -6.76 -8.56 -4.19
N SER A 268 -6.16 -7.37 -4.39
CA SER A 268 -4.93 -7.19 -5.17
C SER A 268 -3.75 -8.04 -4.69
N PHE A 269 -3.63 -8.27 -3.38
CA PHE A 269 -2.58 -9.09 -2.80
C PHE A 269 -2.70 -10.56 -3.21
N ALA A 270 -3.91 -11.14 -3.09
CA ALA A 270 -4.16 -12.51 -3.52
C ALA A 270 -3.99 -12.65 -5.04
N PHE A 271 -4.44 -11.67 -5.82
CA PHE A 271 -4.27 -11.62 -7.27
C PHE A 271 -2.79 -11.61 -7.67
N TYR A 272 -1.99 -10.79 -6.99
CA TYR A 272 -0.56 -10.72 -7.21
C TYR A 272 0.11 -12.08 -6.98
N LEU A 273 -0.26 -12.81 -5.92
CA LEU A 273 0.35 -14.11 -5.62
C LEU A 273 0.01 -15.24 -6.61
N VAL A 274 -1.16 -15.19 -7.26
CA VAL A 274 -1.61 -16.28 -8.15
C VAL A 274 -1.32 -16.05 -9.63
N HIS A 275 -1.21 -14.80 -10.09
CA HIS A 275 -1.30 -14.51 -11.52
C HIS A 275 -0.22 -15.19 -12.37
N VAL A 276 1.04 -15.14 -11.96
CA VAL A 276 2.12 -15.80 -12.71
C VAL A 276 1.98 -17.32 -12.64
N LEU A 277 1.65 -17.86 -11.46
CA LEU A 277 1.44 -19.30 -11.29
C LEU A 277 0.37 -19.82 -12.25
N VAL A 278 -0.78 -19.15 -12.32
CA VAL A 278 -1.88 -19.52 -13.23
C VAL A 278 -1.45 -19.37 -14.70
N MET A 279 -0.85 -18.24 -15.08
CA MET A 279 -0.40 -18.01 -16.46
C MET A 279 0.59 -19.09 -16.92
N VAL A 280 1.65 -19.32 -16.15
CA VAL A 280 2.70 -20.29 -16.48
C VAL A 280 2.13 -21.70 -16.55
N THR A 281 1.31 -22.10 -15.59
CA THR A 281 0.70 -23.44 -15.56
C THR A 281 -0.13 -23.70 -16.81
N VAL A 282 -1.04 -22.78 -17.14
CA VAL A 282 -1.95 -22.96 -18.30
C VAL A 282 -1.20 -22.87 -19.62
N LEU A 283 -0.30 -21.89 -19.79
CA LEU A 283 0.48 -21.75 -21.02
C LEU A 283 1.39 -22.94 -21.26
N ARG A 284 1.98 -23.51 -20.19
CA ARG A 284 2.80 -24.72 -20.31
C ARG A 284 1.96 -25.96 -20.62
N ALA A 285 0.83 -26.14 -19.93
CA ALA A 285 -0.07 -27.26 -20.17
C ALA A 285 -0.64 -27.28 -21.59
N THR A 286 -0.85 -26.11 -22.17
CA THR A 286 -1.37 -25.95 -23.55
C THR A 286 -0.27 -25.87 -24.60
N GLY A 287 1.01 -25.84 -24.21
CA GLY A 287 2.15 -25.73 -25.12
C GLY A 287 2.38 -24.34 -25.71
N TYR A 288 1.66 -23.30 -25.28
CA TYR A 288 1.77 -21.94 -25.83
C TYR A 288 2.75 -21.01 -25.08
N LEU A 289 3.43 -21.51 -24.05
CA LEU A 289 4.41 -20.71 -23.31
C LEU A 289 5.56 -20.25 -24.23
N GLY A 290 5.68 -18.93 -24.41
CA GLY A 290 6.72 -18.32 -25.25
C GLY A 290 6.46 -18.34 -26.76
N ILE A 291 5.44 -19.08 -27.23
CA ILE A 291 5.06 -19.17 -28.65
C ILE A 291 4.13 -18.01 -29.03
N GLY A 292 3.15 -17.75 -28.17
CA GLY A 292 2.10 -16.76 -28.38
C GLY A 292 0.94 -17.25 -29.24
N LEU A 293 -0.23 -16.70 -28.97
CA LEU A 293 -1.45 -17.01 -29.71
C LEU A 293 -1.65 -16.02 -30.87
N PRO A 294 -2.04 -16.50 -32.06
CA PRO A 294 -2.22 -15.67 -33.23
C PRO A 294 -3.50 -14.82 -33.15
N GLY A 295 -3.46 -13.63 -33.76
CA GLY A 295 -4.61 -12.75 -33.91
C GLY A 295 -5.30 -12.37 -32.59
N TRP A 296 -6.63 -12.32 -32.61
CA TRP A 296 -7.46 -11.90 -31.48
C TRP A 296 -7.49 -12.90 -30.30
N TRP A 297 -6.99 -14.12 -30.49
CA TRP A 297 -6.90 -15.12 -29.44
C TRP A 297 -5.92 -14.71 -28.33
N GLY A 298 -4.82 -14.05 -28.66
CA GLY A 298 -3.86 -13.55 -27.66
C GLY A 298 -4.52 -12.60 -26.65
N PRO A 299 -5.07 -11.46 -27.08
CA PRO A 299 -5.78 -10.53 -26.20
C PRO A 299 -6.95 -11.18 -25.45
N LEU A 300 -7.72 -12.06 -26.11
CA LEU A 300 -8.83 -12.76 -25.47
C LEU A 300 -8.34 -13.68 -24.33
N VAL A 301 -7.25 -14.40 -24.53
CA VAL A 301 -6.62 -15.24 -23.49
C VAL A 301 -6.08 -14.37 -22.35
N VAL A 302 -5.51 -13.20 -22.63
CA VAL A 302 -5.10 -12.25 -21.57
C VAL A 302 -6.30 -11.81 -20.73
N LEU A 303 -7.44 -11.50 -21.35
CA LEU A 303 -8.69 -11.17 -20.64
C LEU A 303 -9.23 -12.38 -19.86
N GLY A 304 -9.14 -13.59 -20.43
CA GLY A 304 -9.47 -14.85 -19.75
C GLY A 304 -8.61 -15.05 -18.50
N PHE A 305 -7.29 -14.86 -18.61
CA PHE A 305 -6.39 -14.91 -17.46
C PHE A 305 -6.71 -13.85 -16.41
N LEU A 306 -7.07 -12.64 -16.83
CA LEU A 306 -7.48 -11.59 -15.90
C LEU A 306 -8.72 -12.03 -15.11
N ALA A 307 -9.74 -12.55 -15.79
CA ALA A 307 -10.97 -13.02 -15.17
C ALA A 307 -10.71 -14.20 -14.21
N VAL A 308 -10.01 -15.24 -14.67
CA VAL A 308 -9.66 -16.41 -13.86
C VAL A 308 -8.86 -16.00 -12.62
N ASN A 309 -7.82 -15.17 -12.78
CA ASN A 309 -7.02 -14.72 -11.65
C ASN A 309 -7.81 -13.84 -10.67
N LEU A 310 -8.72 -13.00 -11.14
CA LEU A 310 -9.60 -12.23 -10.25
C LEU A 310 -10.55 -13.14 -9.46
N LEU A 311 -11.08 -14.19 -10.07
CA LEU A 311 -11.94 -15.17 -9.39
C LEU A 311 -11.16 -15.96 -8.34
N LEU A 312 -9.98 -16.48 -8.67
CA LEU A 312 -9.11 -17.16 -7.71
C LEU A 312 -8.66 -16.23 -6.59
N ALA A 313 -8.33 -14.98 -6.92
CA ALA A 313 -7.95 -13.99 -5.91
C ALA A 313 -9.11 -13.67 -4.96
N ALA A 314 -10.32 -13.50 -5.48
CA ALA A 314 -11.52 -13.28 -4.67
C ALA A 314 -11.80 -14.47 -3.75
N ALA A 315 -11.64 -15.70 -4.26
CA ALA A 315 -11.74 -16.94 -3.52
C ALA A 315 -10.73 -17.00 -2.36
N LEU A 316 -9.44 -16.81 -2.66
CA LEU A 316 -8.37 -16.79 -1.66
C LEU A 316 -8.60 -15.70 -0.62
N HIS A 317 -8.95 -14.50 -1.06
CA HIS A 317 -9.22 -13.38 -0.16
C HIS A 317 -10.37 -13.70 0.80
N ARG A 318 -11.47 -14.26 0.29
CA ARG A 318 -12.68 -14.56 1.07
C ARG A 318 -12.51 -15.75 2.02
N TRP A 319 -11.87 -16.82 1.56
CA TRP A 319 -11.87 -18.11 2.27
C TRP A 319 -10.56 -18.42 3.00
N VAL A 320 -9.45 -17.79 2.63
CA VAL A 320 -8.14 -18.04 3.27
C VAL A 320 -7.72 -16.81 4.06
N GLU A 321 -7.61 -15.68 3.38
CA GLU A 321 -7.01 -14.47 3.93
C GLU A 321 -7.85 -13.86 5.06
N ILE A 322 -9.13 -13.55 4.80
CA ILE A 322 -10.02 -12.96 5.81
C ILE A 322 -10.17 -13.87 7.04
N PRO A 323 -10.44 -15.18 6.90
CA PRO A 323 -10.55 -16.08 8.05
C PRO A 323 -9.25 -16.19 8.85
N ALA A 324 -8.10 -16.30 8.17
CA ALA A 324 -6.81 -16.37 8.83
C ALA A 324 -6.50 -15.07 9.59
N MET A 325 -6.72 -13.91 8.98
CA MET A 325 -6.57 -12.62 9.65
C MET A 325 -7.49 -12.51 10.88
N ARG A 326 -8.73 -12.98 10.81
CA ARG A 326 -9.66 -12.95 11.95
C ARG A 326 -9.23 -13.87 13.10
N ARG A 327 -8.69 -15.04 12.79
CA ARG A 327 -8.28 -16.05 13.78
C ARG A 327 -6.92 -15.76 14.42
N LEU A 328 -5.97 -15.28 13.61
CA LEU A 328 -4.57 -15.09 14.01
C LEU A 328 -4.28 -13.67 14.52
N ALA A 329 -5.08 -12.66 14.13
CA ALA A 329 -4.90 -11.32 14.66
C ALA A 329 -5.18 -11.27 16.17
N PRO A 330 -4.36 -10.53 16.95
CA PRO A 330 -4.62 -10.30 18.36
C PRO A 330 -6.05 -9.80 18.59
N ARG A 331 -6.77 -10.42 19.55
CA ARG A 331 -8.10 -9.93 19.97
C ARG A 331 -7.97 -8.47 20.40
N ARG A 332 -8.89 -7.63 19.92
CA ARG A 332 -9.02 -6.23 20.33
C ARG A 332 -9.04 -6.18 21.86
N ARG A 333 -7.98 -5.63 22.47
CA ARG A 333 -8.08 -5.22 23.86
C ARG A 333 -8.83 -3.89 23.90
N PRO A 334 -9.79 -3.71 24.82
CA PRO A 334 -10.32 -2.40 25.12
C PRO A 334 -9.15 -1.46 25.47
N PRO A 335 -9.24 -0.16 25.13
CA PRO A 335 -8.27 0.82 25.58
C PRO A 335 -8.10 0.71 27.11
N VAL A 336 -6.87 0.46 27.56
CA VAL A 336 -6.52 0.56 28.99
C VAL A 336 -6.61 2.05 29.32
N GLY A 337 -7.75 2.46 29.88
CA GLY A 337 -8.05 3.88 30.11
C GLY A 337 -9.54 4.21 30.16
N ALA A 338 -10.44 3.32 29.74
CA ALA A 338 -11.84 3.41 30.16
C ALA A 338 -11.97 2.82 31.58
N ALA A 339 -11.39 3.52 32.56
CA ALA A 339 -11.94 3.43 33.90
C ALA A 339 -13.41 3.81 33.77
N ALA A 340 -14.31 2.89 34.12
CA ALA A 340 -15.70 3.24 34.35
C ALA A 340 -15.72 4.47 35.29
N PRO A 341 -16.68 5.40 35.16
CA PRO A 341 -16.98 6.30 36.26
C PRO A 341 -17.53 5.44 37.40
N GLY A 342 -16.62 4.83 38.16
CA GLY A 342 -16.90 4.21 39.44
C GLY A 342 -17.35 5.33 40.35
N GLY A 343 -18.63 5.27 40.72
CA GLY A 343 -19.27 6.27 41.57
C GLY A 343 -18.43 6.58 42.80
N ALA A 344 -18.36 7.87 43.11
CA ALA A 344 -17.91 8.33 44.41
C ALA A 344 -18.76 7.61 45.49
N PRO A 345 -18.15 7.10 46.58
CA PRO A 345 -18.92 6.65 47.73
C PRO A 345 -19.58 7.90 48.33
N VAL A 346 -20.91 7.89 48.38
CA VAL A 346 -21.68 8.84 49.18
C VAL A 346 -21.31 8.61 50.64
N SER A 347 -20.51 9.53 51.20
CA SER A 347 -20.31 9.67 52.64
C SER A 347 -21.60 10.25 53.25
N ALA A 348 -22.40 9.40 53.89
CA ALA A 348 -23.52 9.81 54.73
C ALA A 348 -23.10 9.80 56.21
N GLY A 349 -23.25 10.95 56.87
CA GLY A 349 -23.03 11.21 58.30
C GLY A 349 -22.37 12.58 58.48
N THR A 350 -22.92 13.59 59.16
CA THR A 350 -24.04 13.72 60.12
C THR A 350 -24.43 15.23 60.17
N PRO A 351 -25.30 15.72 61.09
CA PRO A 351 -26.63 16.26 60.84
C PRO A 351 -26.73 17.80 60.72
N ALA A 352 -27.87 18.27 60.22
CA ALA A 352 -28.29 19.67 60.17
C ALA A 352 -28.67 20.23 61.55
N PRO A 353 -28.64 21.57 61.76
CA PRO A 353 -29.47 22.22 62.75
C PRO A 353 -30.80 22.69 62.15
N SER A 354 -31.85 22.48 62.93
CA SER A 354 -33.23 22.90 62.70
C SER A 354 -33.42 24.40 62.90
N VAL A 355 -34.16 25.06 62.01
CA VAL A 355 -35.04 26.18 62.38
C VAL A 355 -36.31 26.11 61.53
N ALA A 356 -37.44 25.92 62.21
CA ALA A 356 -38.80 26.13 61.72
C ALA A 356 -38.95 27.59 61.26
N GLY A 357 -39.49 27.90 60.09
CA GLY A 357 -40.90 27.77 59.76
C GLY A 357 -41.57 29.13 59.93
N ASP A 358 -41.93 29.80 58.83
CA ASP A 358 -43.17 30.59 58.77
C ASP A 358 -43.53 31.03 57.33
N ARG A 359 -44.72 30.59 56.92
CA ARG A 359 -45.83 31.34 56.28
C ARG A 359 -45.52 32.46 55.26
N LEU A 360 -46.05 32.29 54.04
CA LEU A 360 -47.12 33.09 53.39
C LEU A 360 -47.03 32.99 51.86
N ALA A 361 -48.14 32.60 51.24
CA ALA A 361 -48.45 32.86 49.83
C ALA A 361 -49.12 34.25 49.71
N PRO A 362 -49.72 34.63 48.56
CA PRO A 362 -49.21 34.82 47.19
C PRO A 362 -49.46 36.28 46.71
N GLY A 363 -49.04 36.68 45.50
CA GLY A 363 -49.62 37.89 44.88
C GLY A 363 -48.82 38.56 43.77
N ASP A 364 -49.41 38.53 42.57
CA ASP A 364 -49.56 39.61 41.58
C ASP A 364 -48.36 40.41 41.04
N ALA A 365 -48.20 40.38 39.71
CA ALA A 365 -48.57 41.48 38.80
C ALA A 365 -47.65 41.62 37.56
N ALA A 366 -48.29 41.58 36.38
CA ALA A 366 -48.12 42.45 35.20
C ALA A 366 -46.70 42.76 34.60
N VAL A 367 -46.35 42.11 33.47
CA VAL A 367 -46.43 42.59 32.04
C VAL A 367 -46.30 44.13 31.79
N PRO A 368 -45.83 44.67 30.62
CA PRO A 368 -44.98 44.23 29.48
C PRO A 368 -43.91 45.28 29.01
N VAL A 369 -43.32 45.09 27.81
CA VAL A 369 -43.04 46.07 26.70
C VAL A 369 -41.63 45.82 26.11
N ALA A 370 -41.48 45.08 24.99
CA ALA A 370 -41.53 45.46 23.55
C ALA A 370 -40.11 45.58 22.95
N ARG A 371 -39.73 44.76 21.95
CA ARG A 371 -39.78 45.00 20.47
C ARG A 371 -39.01 46.27 20.06
N ARG A 372 -38.20 46.36 18.99
CA ARG A 372 -38.05 45.65 17.69
C ARG A 372 -36.76 46.26 17.05
N ALA A 373 -35.89 45.48 16.41
CA ALA A 373 -35.77 45.27 14.95
C ALA A 373 -35.09 46.36 14.09
N ALA A 374 -34.10 45.88 13.33
CA ALA A 374 -33.75 46.18 11.91
C ALA A 374 -33.25 47.57 11.49
N ALA A 375 -32.09 47.61 10.80
CA ALA A 375 -32.00 47.76 9.33
C ALA A 375 -30.63 48.35 8.87
N THR A 376 -30.02 47.70 7.88
CA THR A 376 -29.13 48.25 6.81
C THR A 376 -29.85 49.35 5.99
N PRO A 377 -29.20 50.26 5.21
CA PRO A 377 -28.31 49.91 4.07
C PRO A 377 -27.25 50.95 3.58
N SER A 378 -26.41 50.47 2.64
CA SER A 378 -25.72 51.06 1.45
C SER A 378 -25.27 52.54 1.33
N ARG A 379 -24.07 52.73 0.72
CA ARG A 379 -23.69 53.58 -0.46
C ARG A 379 -22.15 53.67 -0.57
N SER A 380 -21.49 53.17 -1.63
CA SER A 380 -21.11 53.82 -2.92
C SER A 380 -20.33 55.14 -2.81
N ASN A 381 -19.08 55.19 -3.28
CA ASN A 381 -18.61 56.28 -4.16
C ASN A 381 -17.33 55.91 -4.96
N ALA A 382 -17.18 56.58 -6.11
CA ALA A 382 -16.34 56.30 -7.27
C ALA A 382 -14.99 57.06 -7.29
N GLY A 383 -14.14 56.76 -8.29
CA GLY A 383 -13.26 57.76 -8.93
C GLY A 383 -11.73 57.52 -8.99
N HIS A 384 -11.25 56.78 -10.01
CA HIS A 384 -10.28 57.13 -11.10
C HIS A 384 -9.14 58.20 -10.94
N PRO A 385 -8.16 58.28 -11.86
CA PRO A 385 -6.94 57.45 -12.01
C PRO A 385 -5.63 58.29 -11.98
N GLY A 386 -4.47 57.63 -12.10
CA GLY A 386 -3.15 58.23 -12.32
C GLY A 386 -2.16 57.19 -12.81
#